data_AF-A0A4D5REA8-F1
#
_entry.id   AF-A0A4D5REA8-F1
#
_cell.length_a   1.000
_cell.length_b   1.000
_cell.length_c   1.000
_cell.angle_alpha   90.00
_cell.angle_beta   90.00
_cell.angle_gamma   90.00
#
_symmetry.space_group_name_H-M   'P 1'
#
loop_
_entity.id
_entity.type
_entity.pdbx_description
1 polymer ?
#
loop_
_entity_poly.entity_id
_entity_poly.type
_entity_poly.pdbx_seq_one_letter_code
_entity_poly.pdbx_strand_id
1 'polypeptide(L)'
;MLGSLVRSVARTRMTVKPVMQTIKRSSHDGTWYYRTPPKVNKLDEQLANVLFTFMWFWVFYHVITDYQHLTGHYIRPDGTKWTDEELGIPPLDD
;
A
#
# COMPACT_ATOMS: atom_id res chain seq x y z
N MET A 1 3.62 61.12 35.33
CA MET A 1 3.17 60.34 36.50
C MET A 1 3.01 58.89 36.03
N LEU A 2 4.09 58.11 35.85
CA LEU A 2 4.93 57.42 36.84
C LEU A 2 4.13 56.41 37.68
N GLY A 3 4.25 55.12 37.32
CA GLY A 3 3.72 53.97 38.05
C GLY A 3 3.14 52.93 37.06
N SER A 4 3.63 51.71 36.91
CA SER A 4 4.52 50.91 37.74
C SER A 4 5.18 49.83 36.86
N LEU A 5 6.50 49.65 37.02
CA LEU A 5 7.29 48.63 36.36
C LEU A 5 7.44 47.46 37.33
N VAL A 6 6.57 46.46 37.24
CA VAL A 6 6.72 45.22 38.00
C VAL A 6 7.67 44.31 37.22
N ARG A 7 8.92 44.21 37.66
CA ARG A 7 9.89 43.24 37.12
C ARG A 7 9.51 41.84 37.61
N SER A 8 8.97 41.04 36.69
CA SER A 8 8.87 39.60 36.87
C SER A 8 10.28 38.99 36.79
N VAL A 9 10.78 38.49 37.91
CA VAL A 9 12.00 37.67 37.94
C VAL A 9 11.60 36.24 37.57
N ALA A 10 11.75 35.91 36.29
CA ALA A 10 11.65 34.52 35.85
C ALA A 10 12.85 33.74 36.41
N ARG A 11 12.60 32.87 37.40
CA ARG A 11 13.59 31.88 37.85
C ARG A 11 13.72 30.82 36.76
N THR A 12 14.73 30.98 35.89
CA THR A 12 15.09 29.94 34.93
C THR A 12 15.65 28.74 35.71
N ARG A 13 14.80 27.75 35.97
CA ARG A 13 15.23 26.50 36.59
C ARG A 13 16.03 25.73 35.53
N MET A 14 17.36 25.76 35.61
CA MET A 14 18.20 24.93 34.76
C MET A 14 17.83 23.46 34.99
N THR A 15 17.28 22.82 33.97
CA THR A 15 16.89 21.41 34.03
C THR A 15 18.16 20.57 33.82
N VAL A 16 18.76 20.13 34.93
CA VAL A 16 19.88 19.18 34.90
C VAL A 16 19.35 17.86 34.37
N LYS A 17 19.75 17.47 33.15
CA LYS A 17 19.41 16.15 32.60
C LYS A 17 20.29 15.09 33.28
N PRO A 18 19.72 13.99 33.78
CA PRO A 18 20.50 12.96 34.46
C PRO A 18 21.45 12.25 33.49
N VAL A 19 22.65 11.90 33.97
CA VAL A 19 23.75 11.26 33.21
C VAL A 19 23.34 9.92 32.58
N MET A 20 22.35 9.23 33.15
CA MET A 20 21.83 7.97 32.62
C MET A 20 20.39 8.16 32.14
N GLN A 21 20.21 8.36 30.84
CA GLN A 21 18.90 8.28 30.21
C GLN A 21 18.64 6.82 29.82
N THR A 22 17.63 6.19 30.43
CA THR A 22 17.15 4.88 29.97
C THR A 22 16.67 5.02 28.53
N ILE A 23 17.08 4.08 27.68
CA ILE A 23 16.59 3.98 26.29
C ILE A 23 15.09 3.68 26.35
N LYS A 24 14.25 4.71 26.23
CA LYS A 24 12.81 4.54 26.07
C LYS A 24 12.58 4.09 24.63
N ARG A 25 12.21 2.81 24.44
CA ARG A 25 11.72 2.33 23.14
C ARG A 25 10.43 3.08 22.82
N SER A 26 10.47 3.95 21.81
CA SER A 26 9.29 4.58 21.20
C SER A 26 8.59 3.60 20.24
N SER A 27 8.45 2.35 20.65
CA SER A 27 7.73 1.33 19.88
C SER A 27 6.24 1.56 20.08
N HIS A 28 5.66 2.42 19.24
CA HIS A 28 4.24 2.77 19.13
C HIS A 28 3.60 3.29 20.44
N ASP A 29 2.93 4.43 20.39
CA ASP A 29 2.17 4.98 21.53
C ASP A 29 0.84 4.20 21.73
N GLY A 30 0.91 2.87 21.60
CA GLY A 30 -0.21 1.96 21.49
C GLY A 30 -0.74 1.58 22.87
N THR A 31 -1.98 1.97 23.12
CA THR A 31 -2.79 1.41 24.21
C THR A 31 -2.92 -0.10 24.00
N TRP A 32 -2.73 -0.89 25.04
CA TRP A 32 -2.89 -2.35 24.97
C TRP A 32 -4.37 -2.72 25.09
N TYR A 33 -4.82 -3.67 24.28
CA TYR A 33 -6.22 -4.13 24.25
C TYR A 33 -6.27 -5.63 24.61
N TYR A 34 -7.28 -6.04 25.39
CA TYR A 34 -7.54 -7.45 25.72
C TYR A 34 -9.01 -7.77 25.50
N ARG A 35 -9.29 -8.79 24.69
CA ARG A 35 -10.65 -9.23 24.30
C ARG A 35 -11.52 -8.14 23.64
N THR A 36 -10.91 -7.04 23.21
CA THR A 36 -11.55 -5.93 22.49
C THR A 36 -10.72 -5.58 21.27
N PRO A 37 -11.35 -5.21 20.14
CA PRO A 37 -10.61 -4.74 18.98
C PRO A 37 -9.83 -3.46 19.29
N PRO A 38 -8.63 -3.28 18.71
CA PRO A 38 -7.87 -2.05 18.90
C PRO A 38 -8.56 -0.87 18.22
N LYS A 39 -8.36 0.34 18.74
CA LYS A 39 -8.78 1.56 18.05
C LYS A 39 -7.94 1.72 16.80
N VAL A 40 -8.60 1.81 15.64
CA VAL A 40 -7.94 2.09 14.36
C VAL A 40 -7.75 3.60 14.23
N ASN A 41 -6.60 4.03 13.74
CA ASN A 41 -6.40 5.43 13.40
C ASN A 41 -7.22 5.76 12.15
N LYS A 42 -8.00 6.85 12.19
CA LYS A 42 -8.84 7.27 11.06
C LYS A 42 -8.03 7.53 9.78
N LEU A 43 -6.78 7.99 9.93
CA LEU A 43 -5.88 8.22 8.80
C LEU A 43 -5.47 6.90 8.13
N ASP A 44 -5.17 5.87 8.92
CA ASP A 44 -4.78 4.56 8.40
C ASP A 44 -5.97 3.91 7.65
N GLU A 45 -7.19 4.05 8.20
CA GLU A 45 -8.41 3.57 7.55
C GLU A 45 -8.71 4.32 6.24
N GLN A 46 -8.59 5.65 6.24
CA GLN A 46 -8.77 6.46 5.03
C GLN A 46 -7.73 6.11 3.96
N LEU A 47 -6.47 5.96 4.35
CA LEU A 47 -5.39 5.58 3.43
C LEU A 47 -5.64 4.19 2.84
N ALA A 48 -6.07 3.22 3.67
CA ALA A 48 -6.42 1.89 3.19
C ALA A 48 -7.54 1.95 2.13
N ASN A 49 -8.59 2.73 2.38
CA ASN A 49 -9.70 2.90 1.44
C ASN A 49 -9.27 3.56 0.12
N VAL A 50 -8.41 4.58 0.18
CA VAL A 50 -7.87 5.25 -1.02
C VAL A 50 -7.01 4.30 -1.84
N LEU A 51 -6.11 3.56 -1.20
CA LEU A 51 -5.25 2.59 -1.87
C LEU A 51 -6.06 1.46 -2.52
N PHE A 52 -7.07 0.96 -1.81
CA PHE A 52 -7.97 -0.07 -2.34
C PHE A 52 -8.74 0.43 -3.57
N THR A 53 -9.28 1.64 -3.50
CA THR A 53 -10.02 2.26 -4.62
C THR A 53 -9.09 2.49 -5.81
N PHE A 54 -7.87 2.98 -5.57
CA PHE A 54 -6.89 3.22 -6.62
C PHE A 54 -6.44 1.92 -7.31
N MET A 55 -6.19 0.86 -6.53
CA MET A 55 -5.83 -0.45 -7.05
C MET A 55 -6.92 -1.00 -7.98
N TRP A 56 -8.18 -0.97 -7.56
CA TRP A 56 -9.28 -1.45 -8.39
C TRP A 56 -9.56 -0.57 -9.60
N PHE A 57 -9.47 0.75 -9.46
CA PHE A 57 -9.53 1.68 -10.58
C PHE A 57 -8.47 1.31 -11.63
N TRP A 58 -7.23 1.06 -11.21
CA TRP A 58 -6.14 0.69 -12.12
C TRP A 58 -6.42 -0.62 -12.85
N VAL A 59 -6.92 -1.64 -12.14
CA VAL A 59 -7.32 -2.92 -12.74
C VAL A 59 -8.41 -2.69 -13.79
N PHE A 60 -9.52 -2.05 -13.44
CA PHE A 60 -10.63 -1.84 -14.37
C PHE A 60 -10.25 -0.98 -15.57
N TYR A 61 -9.41 0.04 -15.35
CA TYR A 61 -8.87 0.84 -16.44
C TYR A 61 -8.12 -0.03 -17.46
N HIS A 62 -7.20 -0.89 -17.01
CA HIS A 62 -6.43 -1.76 -17.90
C HIS A 62 -7.25 -2.88 -18.54
N VAL A 63 -8.32 -3.33 -17.88
CA VAL A 63 -9.26 -4.29 -18.49
C VAL A 63 -9.98 -3.65 -19.68
N ILE A 64 -10.32 -2.37 -19.61
CA ILE A 64 -11.01 -1.66 -20.69
C ILE A 64 -10.02 -1.22 -21.79
N THR A 65 -8.86 -0.68 -21.43
CA THR A 65 -7.88 -0.18 -22.41
C THR A 65 -7.12 -1.31 -23.09
N ASP A 66 -6.71 -2.33 -22.33
CA ASP A 66 -5.79 -3.37 -22.78
C ASP A 66 -6.36 -4.78 -22.54
N TYR A 67 -7.62 -4.99 -22.95
CA TYR A 67 -8.34 -6.26 -22.81
C TYR A 67 -7.58 -7.47 -23.40
N GLN A 68 -6.69 -7.24 -24.36
CA GLN A 68 -5.88 -8.26 -25.00
C GLN A 68 -4.95 -9.01 -24.02
N HIS A 69 -4.57 -8.42 -22.89
CA HIS A 69 -3.79 -9.13 -21.87
C HIS A 69 -4.58 -10.26 -21.20
N LEU A 70 -5.91 -10.15 -21.16
CA LEU A 70 -6.79 -11.16 -20.58
C LEU A 70 -7.19 -12.23 -21.60
N THR A 71 -7.53 -11.82 -22.83
CA THR A 71 -8.03 -12.75 -23.86
C THR A 71 -6.94 -13.32 -24.77
N GLY A 72 -5.71 -12.81 -24.66
CA GLY A 72 -4.61 -13.14 -25.55
C GLY A 72 -4.63 -12.27 -26.81
N HIS A 73 -3.44 -11.89 -27.27
CA HIS A 73 -3.29 -11.04 -28.46
C HIS A 73 -3.56 -11.79 -29.78
N TYR A 74 -3.41 -13.12 -29.78
CA TYR A 74 -3.47 -13.92 -30.99
C TYR A 74 -4.43 -15.10 -30.83
N ILE A 75 -5.21 -15.35 -31.89
CA ILE A 75 -6.11 -16.50 -31.97
C ILE A 75 -5.24 -17.75 -32.11
N ARG A 76 -5.34 -18.68 -31.16
CA ARG A 76 -4.64 -19.96 -31.27
C ARG A 76 -5.19 -20.72 -32.48
N PRO A 77 -4.37 -21.04 -33.50
CA PRO A 77 -4.82 -21.87 -34.61
C PRO A 77 -5.14 -23.27 -34.09
N ASP A 78 -6.21 -23.84 -34.61
CA ASP A 78 -6.60 -25.21 -34.32
C ASP A 78 -5.70 -26.16 -35.13
N GLY A 79 -4.86 -26.94 -34.44
CA GLY A 79 -3.88 -27.83 -35.08
C GLY A 79 -4.50 -28.97 -35.89
N THR A 80 -5.79 -29.26 -35.69
CA THR A 80 -6.52 -30.27 -36.48
C THR A 80 -6.99 -29.78 -37.83
N LYS A 81 -6.90 -28.46 -38.09
CA LYS A 81 -7.29 -27.86 -39.37
C LYS A 81 -6.16 -27.81 -40.39
N TRP A 82 -4.93 -28.16 -39.98
CA TRP A 82 -3.80 -28.22 -40.89
C TRP A 82 -3.94 -29.44 -41.80
N THR A 83 -3.75 -29.25 -43.09
CA THR A 83 -3.81 -30.35 -44.06
C THR A 83 -2.53 -31.16 -43.99
N ASP A 84 -2.62 -32.46 -44.25
CA ASP A 84 -1.46 -33.36 -44.26
C ASP A 84 -0.40 -32.93 -45.29
N GLU A 85 -0.82 -32.24 -46.36
CA GLU A 85 0.07 -31.63 -47.37
C GLU A 85 0.90 -30.46 -46.80
N GLU A 86 0.31 -29.58 -45.99
CA GLU A 86 1.03 -28.48 -45.32
C GLU A 86 1.96 -28.99 -44.22
N LEU A 87 1.59 -30.12 -43.60
CA LEU A 87 2.35 -30.76 -42.54
C LEU A 87 3.43 -31.73 -43.08
N GLY A 88 3.46 -31.95 -44.40
CA GLY A 88 4.42 -32.82 -45.07
C GLY A 88 4.27 -34.30 -44.69
N ILE A 89 3.07 -34.72 -44.27
CA ILE A 89 2.78 -36.10 -43.91
C ILE A 89 2.50 -36.87 -45.21
N PRO A 90 3.35 -37.84 -45.58
CA PRO A 90 3.10 -38.65 -46.77
C PRO A 90 1.84 -39.50 -46.56
N PRO A 91 1.02 -39.72 -47.61
CA PRO A 91 -0.07 -40.69 -47.54
C PRO A 91 0.50 -42.07 -47.24
N LEU A 92 -0.19 -42.85 -46.40
CA LEU A 92 0.15 -44.25 -46.19
C LEU A 92 -0.26 -45.03 -47.44
N ASP A 93 0.72 -45.58 -48.16
CA ASP A 93 0.50 -46.54 -49.25
C ASP A 93 0.13 -47.90 -48.63
N ASP A 94 -1.01 -48.47 -49.05
CA ASP A 94 -1.38 -49.89 -48.85
C ASP A 94 -0.82 -50.77 -49.98
#